data_AF-A0A7C4KIA4-F1
#
_entry.id   AF-A0A7C4KIA4-F1
#
_cell.length_a   1.000
_cell.length_b   1.000
_cell.length_c   1.000
_cell.angle_alpha   90.00
_cell.angle_beta   90.00
_cell.angle_gamma   90.00
#
_symmetry.space_group_name_H-M   'P 1'
#
loop_
_entity.id
_entity.type
_entity.pdbx_description
1 polymer ?
#
loop_
_entity_poly.entity_id
_entity_poly.type
_entity_poly.pdbx_seq_one_letter_code
_entity_poly.pdbx_strand_id
1 'polypeptide(L)'
;MKWKDLPGVFLSVWIAAASAFSALGLFRNLVMTGFRVVIFLALIWLLAMVGVYWLVSGWLPRRLASFARRAQWALIGGCLLAGFAAIEVIPITRNPMRYFLPSNELKIEATGRRNPASSGAVVRVRSWSDGAQEPFDLSTFQKAKGWTFDLEMIYSGGEDAEPLIWRGGLLTRGYLSLLTGPDEGIARITWKGESQEVDLYTLERTLKVIKLPGPGLPGRFFWLAAVLFYATAIGFWLLVSLLWFSGLSLREGTRVQLGWKALGFALPMFTVWLGYLLV
;
A
#
# COMPACT_ATOMS: atom_id res chain seq x y z
N MET A 1 -13.92 34.43 7.32
CA MET A 1 -14.35 33.35 6.40
C MET A 1 -15.86 33.38 6.30
N LYS A 2 -16.44 33.48 5.11
CA LYS A 2 -17.91 33.51 4.96
C LYS A 2 -18.42 32.05 4.84
N TRP A 3 -19.68 31.79 5.19
CA TRP A 3 -20.27 30.45 5.12
C TRP A 3 -20.13 29.80 3.72
N LYS A 4 -20.16 30.61 2.66
CA LYS A 4 -19.95 30.18 1.28
C LYS A 4 -18.54 29.64 0.97
N ASP A 5 -17.55 29.92 1.82
CA ASP A 5 -16.16 29.48 1.63
C ASP A 5 -15.90 28.11 2.29
N LEU A 6 -16.77 27.67 3.22
CA LEU A 6 -16.61 26.42 3.98
C LEU A 6 -16.43 25.18 3.08
N PRO A 7 -17.21 24.97 2.00
CA PRO A 7 -17.06 23.78 1.17
C PRO A 7 -15.67 23.69 0.50
N GLY A 8 -15.12 24.83 0.08
CA GLY A 8 -13.79 24.90 -0.52
C GLY A 8 -12.68 24.57 0.47
N VAL A 9 -12.84 25.00 1.73
CA VAL A 9 -11.89 24.68 2.82
C VAL A 9 -11.96 23.20 3.20
N PHE A 10 -13.15 22.64 3.40
CA PHE A 10 -13.28 21.20 3.72
C PHE A 10 -12.68 20.32 2.64
N LEU A 11 -12.89 20.67 1.37
CA LEU A 11 -12.28 19.96 0.26
C LEU A 11 -10.76 20.09 0.27
N SER A 12 -10.22 21.29 0.45
CA SER A 12 -8.77 21.49 0.38
C SER A 12 -8.04 20.74 1.48
N VAL A 13 -8.57 20.76 2.70
CA VAL A 13 -8.12 19.93 3.84
C VAL A 13 -8.03 18.47 3.43
N TRP A 14 -9.05 18.00 2.72
CA TRP A 14 -9.24 16.59 2.46
C TRP A 14 -8.46 16.08 1.24
N ILE A 15 -8.41 16.84 0.13
CA ILE A 15 -7.51 16.55 -1.01
C ILE A 15 -6.05 16.61 -0.55
N ALA A 16 -5.70 17.58 0.29
CA ALA A 16 -4.37 17.66 0.86
C ALA A 16 -4.05 16.43 1.72
N ALA A 17 -5.01 15.95 2.52
CA ALA A 17 -4.83 14.77 3.36
C ALA A 17 -4.56 13.54 2.49
N ALA A 18 -5.35 13.34 1.45
CA ALA A 18 -5.17 12.27 0.48
C ALA A 18 -3.81 12.38 -0.25
N SER A 19 -3.40 13.60 -0.63
CA SER A 19 -2.12 13.85 -1.33
C SER A 19 -0.91 13.59 -0.43
N ALA A 20 -0.95 14.07 0.82
CA ALA A 20 0.10 13.83 1.81
C ALA A 20 0.22 12.33 2.14
N PHE A 21 -0.91 11.63 2.25
CA PHE A 21 -0.92 10.18 2.46
C PHE A 21 -0.39 9.41 1.24
N SER A 22 -0.74 9.83 0.03
CA SER A 22 -0.22 9.22 -1.21
C SER A 22 1.28 9.45 -1.39
N ALA A 23 1.79 10.60 -0.94
CA ALA A 23 3.21 10.91 -0.97
C ALA A 23 4.05 9.94 -0.12
N LEU A 24 3.48 9.31 0.92
CA LEU A 24 4.16 8.23 1.66
C LEU A 24 4.55 7.06 0.75
N GLY A 25 3.73 6.75 -0.25
CA GLY A 25 4.04 5.70 -1.22
C GLY A 25 5.23 6.07 -2.12
N LEU A 26 5.34 7.34 -2.51
CA LEU A 26 6.43 7.84 -3.37
C LEU A 26 7.76 7.96 -2.63
N PHE A 27 7.73 8.23 -1.33
CA PHE A 27 8.94 8.36 -0.51
C PHE A 27 9.50 7.02 0.00
N ARG A 28 9.22 5.92 -0.72
CA ARG A 28 9.73 4.56 -0.46
C ARG A 28 11.23 4.46 -0.19
N ASN A 29 12.01 5.35 -0.79
CA ASN A 29 13.46 5.34 -0.74
C ASN A 29 14.06 6.37 0.23
N LEU A 30 13.24 7.24 0.84
CA LEU A 30 13.73 8.18 1.85
C LEU A 30 13.79 7.46 3.19
N VAL A 31 15.01 7.32 3.73
CA VAL A 31 15.29 6.81 5.08
C VAL A 31 14.92 7.89 6.11
N MET A 32 13.65 8.29 6.14
CA MET A 32 13.10 9.10 7.22
C MET A 32 12.35 8.16 8.15
N THR A 33 12.82 8.02 9.38
CA THR A 33 12.19 7.19 10.42
C THR A 33 11.67 8.07 11.56
N GLY A 34 10.59 7.62 12.20
CA GLY A 34 10.04 8.22 13.41
C GLY A 34 9.31 9.55 13.21
N PHE A 35 9.38 10.41 14.23
CA PHE A 35 8.59 11.65 14.34
C PHE A 35 8.83 12.66 13.19
N ARG A 36 10.01 12.63 12.56
CA ARG A 36 10.35 13.52 11.44
C ARG A 36 9.46 13.29 10.22
N VAL A 37 9.03 12.05 9.98
CA VAL A 37 8.07 11.72 8.90
C VAL A 37 6.75 12.42 9.17
N VAL A 38 6.27 12.41 10.41
CA VAL A 38 4.99 13.02 10.79
C VAL A 38 5.02 14.54 10.55
N ILE A 39 6.10 15.21 10.96
CA ILE A 39 6.28 16.66 10.71
C ILE A 39 6.29 16.94 9.20
N PHE A 40 7.07 16.18 8.45
CA PHE A 40 7.20 16.37 7.00
C PHE A 40 5.86 16.17 6.28
N LEU A 41 5.09 15.14 6.65
CA LEU A 41 3.74 14.93 6.14
C LEU A 41 2.79 16.07 6.51
N ALA A 42 2.85 16.56 7.74
CA ALA A 42 2.04 17.70 8.17
C ALA A 42 2.37 18.96 7.36
N LEU A 43 3.64 19.19 7.04
CA LEU A 43 4.07 20.32 6.19
C LEU A 43 3.58 20.17 4.75
N ILE A 44 3.76 18.99 4.14
CA ILE A 44 3.24 18.70 2.79
C ILE A 44 1.71 18.88 2.78
N TRP A 45 1.04 18.38 3.81
CA TRP A 45 -0.39 18.51 3.96
C TRP A 45 -0.84 19.97 4.01
N LEU A 46 -0.21 20.80 4.85
CA LEU A 46 -0.54 22.22 4.93
C LEU A 46 -0.29 22.96 3.61
N LEU A 47 0.85 22.69 2.96
CA LEU A 47 1.18 23.30 1.66
C LEU A 47 0.19 22.89 0.57
N ALA A 48 -0.15 21.60 0.49
CA ALA A 48 -1.15 21.09 -0.44
C ALA A 48 -2.54 21.70 -0.15
N MET A 49 -2.91 21.84 1.12
CA MET A 49 -4.20 22.43 1.51
C MET A 49 -4.31 23.87 1.02
N VAL A 50 -3.27 24.69 1.25
CA VAL A 50 -3.25 26.08 0.79
C VAL A 50 -3.29 26.15 -0.74
N GLY A 51 -2.47 25.34 -1.42
CA GLY A 51 -2.40 25.31 -2.88
C GLY A 51 -3.72 24.88 -3.53
N VAL A 52 -4.33 23.80 -3.04
CA VAL A 52 -5.62 23.30 -3.52
C VAL A 52 -6.73 24.30 -3.26
N TYR A 53 -6.76 24.91 -2.07
CA TYR A 53 -7.75 25.95 -1.76
C TYR A 53 -7.66 27.11 -2.73
N TRP A 54 -6.45 27.63 -2.98
CA TRP A 54 -6.23 28.73 -3.92
C TRP A 54 -6.63 28.34 -5.35
N LEU A 55 -6.29 27.12 -5.77
CA LEU A 55 -6.61 26.61 -7.10
C LEU A 55 -8.12 26.48 -7.29
N VAL A 56 -8.83 25.89 -6.33
CA VAL A 56 -10.29 25.65 -6.41
C VAL A 56 -11.11 26.93 -6.21
N SER A 57 -10.70 27.82 -5.31
CA SER A 57 -11.47 29.03 -5.00
C SER A 57 -11.16 30.20 -5.93
N GLY A 58 -9.92 30.32 -6.41
CA GLY A 58 -9.45 31.48 -7.17
C GLY A 58 -9.27 31.20 -8.65
N TRP A 59 -8.48 30.18 -8.99
CA TRP A 59 -7.98 29.99 -10.36
C TRP A 59 -8.95 29.21 -11.25
N LEU A 60 -9.42 28.05 -10.76
CA LEU A 60 -10.23 27.11 -11.51
C LEU A 60 -11.58 27.68 -11.94
N PRO A 61 -12.35 28.40 -11.10
CA PRO A 61 -13.64 28.95 -11.51
C PRO A 61 -13.49 30.01 -12.60
N ARG A 62 -12.45 30.86 -12.51
CA ARG A 62 -12.16 31.90 -13.51
C ARG A 62 -11.81 31.31 -14.87
N ARG A 63 -11.03 30.22 -14.88
CA ARG A 63 -10.64 29.51 -16.11
C ARG A 63 -11.76 28.66 -16.66
N LEU A 64 -12.54 27.97 -15.82
CA LEU A 64 -13.66 27.17 -16.27
C LEU A 64 -14.77 28.04 -16.87
N ALA A 65 -15.01 29.24 -16.32
CA ALA A 65 -16.01 30.17 -16.84
C ALA A 65 -15.78 30.59 -18.30
N SER A 66 -14.53 30.53 -18.81
CA SER A 66 -14.25 30.83 -20.22
C SER A 66 -14.53 29.68 -21.19
N PHE A 67 -14.75 28.45 -20.69
CA PHE A 67 -15.03 27.29 -21.52
C PHE A 67 -16.52 27.11 -21.77
N ALA A 68 -16.86 26.63 -22.97
CA ALA A 68 -18.20 26.18 -23.27
C ALA A 68 -18.60 25.03 -22.33
N ARG A 69 -19.88 25.00 -21.95
CA ARG A 69 -20.42 24.03 -20.98
C ARG A 69 -20.11 22.57 -21.31
N ARG A 70 -20.06 22.22 -22.60
CA ARG A 70 -19.69 20.86 -23.06
C ARG A 70 -18.20 20.54 -22.83
N ALA A 71 -17.32 21.51 -23.07
CA ALA A 71 -15.89 21.35 -22.84
C ALA A 71 -15.55 21.20 -21.35
N GLN A 72 -16.29 21.90 -20.47
CA GLN A 72 -16.18 21.72 -19.03
C GLN A 72 -16.51 20.28 -18.61
N TRP A 73 -17.61 19.71 -19.12
CA TRP A 73 -17.98 18.31 -18.86
C TRP A 73 -16.96 17.30 -19.39
N ALA A 74 -16.44 17.53 -20.60
CA ALA A 74 -15.42 16.66 -21.16
C ALA A 74 -14.14 16.68 -20.31
N LEU A 75 -13.75 17.84 -19.78
CA LEU A 75 -12.58 17.98 -18.91
C LEU A 75 -12.79 17.30 -17.56
N ILE A 76 -13.97 17.47 -16.94
CA ILE A 76 -14.33 16.78 -15.69
C ILE A 76 -14.33 15.26 -15.90
N GLY A 77 -15.02 14.77 -16.94
CA GLY A 77 -15.06 13.36 -17.27
C GLY A 77 -13.67 12.79 -17.56
N GLY A 78 -12.84 13.55 -18.30
CA GLY A 78 -11.45 13.19 -18.56
C GLY A 78 -10.60 13.10 -17.30
N CYS A 79 -10.73 14.05 -16.37
CA CYS A 79 -10.04 13.99 -15.07
C CYS A 79 -10.48 12.80 -14.23
N LEU A 80 -11.78 12.44 -14.24
CA LEU A 80 -12.29 11.26 -13.54
C LEU A 80 -11.74 9.96 -14.15
N LEU A 81 -11.76 9.85 -15.48
CA LEU A 81 -11.20 8.71 -16.18
C LEU A 81 -9.69 8.59 -15.99
N ALA A 82 -8.96 9.72 -15.98
CA ALA A 82 -7.54 9.74 -15.68
C ALA A 82 -7.26 9.31 -14.23
N GLY A 83 -8.09 9.74 -13.28
CA GLY A 83 -8.02 9.30 -11.89
C GLY A 83 -8.27 7.79 -11.75
N PHE A 84 -9.26 7.25 -12.47
CA PHE A 84 -9.55 5.81 -12.49
C PHE A 84 -8.42 5.02 -13.16
N ALA A 85 -7.90 5.47 -14.30
CA ALA A 85 -6.77 4.84 -14.98
C ALA A 85 -5.49 4.88 -14.13
N ALA A 86 -5.29 5.94 -13.33
CA ALA A 86 -4.17 6.03 -12.40
C ALA A 86 -4.25 4.98 -11.27
N ILE A 87 -5.43 4.45 -10.92
CA ILE A 87 -5.57 3.36 -9.94
C ILE A 87 -4.95 2.07 -10.48
N GLU A 88 -5.12 1.80 -11.76
CA GLU A 88 -4.57 0.61 -12.43
C GLU A 88 -3.07 0.76 -12.70
N VAL A 89 -2.62 1.97 -13.04
CA VAL A 89 -1.23 2.24 -13.47
C VAL A 89 -0.30 2.50 -12.29
N ILE A 90 -0.78 3.13 -11.21
CA ILE A 90 0.03 3.29 -10.00
C ILE A 90 -0.10 1.96 -9.27
N PRO A 91 0.96 1.12 -9.23
CA PRO A 91 0.98 0.06 -8.24
C PRO A 91 0.99 0.79 -6.91
N ILE A 92 -0.19 0.94 -6.28
CA ILE A 92 -0.30 1.27 -4.87
C ILE A 92 0.39 0.09 -4.22
N THR A 93 1.72 0.21 -4.10
CA THR A 93 2.59 -0.88 -3.73
C THR A 93 1.99 -1.46 -2.47
N ARG A 94 1.69 -2.77 -2.53
CA ARG A 94 0.79 -3.49 -1.63
C ARG A 94 1.18 -3.42 -0.13
N ASN A 95 2.18 -2.62 0.24
CA ASN A 95 2.71 -2.48 1.59
C ASN A 95 2.86 -1.02 2.04
N PRO A 96 1.77 -0.24 2.20
CA PRO A 96 1.81 0.99 3.01
C PRO A 96 2.23 0.70 4.47
N MET A 97 2.11 -0.57 4.91
CA MET A 97 2.55 -1.04 6.22
C MET A 97 4.07 -1.07 6.42
N ARG A 98 4.89 -0.90 5.37
CA ARG A 98 6.35 -0.77 5.51
C ARG A 98 6.78 0.53 6.20
N TYR A 99 5.92 1.55 6.20
CA TYR A 99 6.23 2.88 6.76
C TYR A 99 5.75 3.07 8.20
N PHE A 100 4.90 2.18 8.69
CA PHE A 100 4.57 2.14 10.11
C PHE A 100 5.72 1.46 10.86
N LEU A 101 5.98 1.89 12.10
CA LEU A 101 7.07 1.35 12.90
C LEU A 101 7.07 -0.18 12.84
N PRO A 102 8.24 -0.83 12.61
CA PRO A 102 8.31 -2.28 12.55
C PRO A 102 7.79 -2.84 13.87
N SER A 103 6.61 -3.46 13.83
CA SER A 103 5.96 -3.99 15.02
C SER A 103 6.40 -5.43 15.32
N ASN A 104 7.04 -6.08 14.35
CA ASN A 104 7.46 -7.46 14.51
C ASN A 104 8.95 -7.62 14.18
N GLU A 105 9.59 -8.44 15.00
CA GLU A 105 10.95 -8.92 14.81
C GLU A 105 10.88 -10.45 14.65
N LEU A 106 11.44 -10.94 13.55
CA LEU A 106 11.74 -12.34 13.34
C LEU A 106 13.24 -12.52 13.56
N LYS A 107 13.60 -13.41 14.48
CA LYS A 107 14.98 -13.79 14.74
C LYS A 107 15.14 -15.28 14.50
N ILE A 108 16.13 -15.63 13.68
CA ILE A 108 16.46 -17.02 13.34
C ILE A 108 17.89 -17.26 13.81
N GLU A 109 18.08 -18.20 14.71
CA GLU A 109 19.38 -18.59 15.26
C GLU A 109 19.69 -20.02 14.79
N ALA A 110 20.86 -20.22 14.18
CA ALA A 110 21.40 -21.56 14.01
C ALA A 110 22.00 -21.99 15.35
N THR A 111 21.46 -23.03 15.98
CA THR A 111 21.87 -23.39 17.34
C THR A 111 23.22 -24.11 17.40
N GLY A 112 23.81 -24.46 16.26
CA GLY A 112 24.96 -25.36 16.14
C GLY A 112 24.65 -26.82 16.50
N ARG A 113 23.49 -27.09 17.10
CA ARG A 113 23.06 -28.45 17.46
C ARG A 113 22.51 -29.17 16.22
N ARG A 114 22.73 -30.48 16.20
CA ARG A 114 22.19 -31.38 15.18
C ARG A 114 21.40 -32.51 15.81
N ASN A 115 20.44 -33.03 15.05
CA ASN A 115 19.86 -34.33 15.34
C ASN A 115 20.98 -35.41 15.27
N PRO A 116 21.02 -36.42 16.16
CA PRO A 116 22.01 -37.50 16.08
C PRO A 116 22.05 -38.23 14.73
N ALA A 117 20.92 -38.26 14.01
CA ALA A 117 20.81 -38.85 12.68
C ALA A 117 21.20 -37.88 11.54
N SER A 118 21.43 -36.60 11.85
CA SER A 118 21.87 -35.59 10.88
C SER A 118 23.39 -35.60 10.71
N SER A 119 23.82 -35.39 9.47
CA SER A 119 25.21 -35.25 9.07
C SER A 119 25.76 -33.84 9.31
N GLY A 120 24.91 -32.84 9.54
CA GLY A 120 25.30 -31.44 9.66
C GLY A 120 24.44 -30.63 10.63
N ALA A 121 24.77 -29.35 10.75
CA ALA A 121 24.08 -28.39 11.61
C ALA A 121 23.66 -27.12 10.85
N VAL A 122 23.56 -27.22 9.52
CA VAL A 122 23.25 -26.07 8.66
C VAL A 122 21.79 -25.67 8.85
N VAL A 123 21.49 -24.37 8.71
CA VAL A 123 20.12 -23.87 8.66
C VAL A 123 19.97 -23.07 7.38
N ARG A 124 19.03 -23.48 6.52
CA ARG A 124 18.76 -22.80 5.24
C ARG A 124 17.36 -22.19 5.21
N VAL A 125 17.29 -20.88 4.96
CA VAL A 125 16.07 -20.10 4.77
C VAL A 125 15.81 -19.95 3.28
N ARG A 126 14.68 -20.48 2.80
CA ARG A 126 14.28 -20.42 1.38
C ARG A 126 13.38 -19.23 1.08
N SER A 127 12.42 -18.95 1.95
CA SER A 127 11.50 -17.82 1.73
C SER A 127 10.91 -17.29 3.03
N TRP A 128 10.57 -16.01 3.01
CA TRP A 128 9.81 -15.33 4.04
C TRP A 128 8.65 -14.61 3.36
N SER A 129 7.42 -14.79 3.83
CA SER A 129 6.24 -14.13 3.24
C SER A 129 5.20 -13.80 4.30
N ASP A 130 4.28 -12.90 3.97
CA ASP A 130 3.15 -12.54 4.83
C ASP A 130 1.83 -13.17 4.40
N GLY A 131 1.88 -14.29 3.65
CA GLY A 131 0.72 -14.98 3.11
C GLY A 131 0.11 -14.33 1.88
N ALA A 132 0.60 -13.17 1.44
CA ALA A 132 0.35 -12.69 0.09
C ALA A 132 1.07 -13.59 -0.93
N GLN A 133 0.64 -13.51 -2.20
CA GLN A 133 1.17 -14.36 -3.28
C GLN A 133 2.66 -14.21 -3.55
N GLU A 134 3.31 -13.13 -3.08
CA GLU A 134 4.73 -12.87 -3.31
C GLU A 134 5.54 -12.89 -2.01
N PRO A 135 6.65 -13.65 -1.96
CA PRO A 135 7.56 -13.62 -0.83
C PRO A 135 8.32 -12.30 -0.73
N PHE A 136 8.70 -11.93 0.49
CA PHE A 136 9.63 -10.86 0.74
C PHE A 136 10.99 -11.19 0.15
N ASP A 137 11.66 -10.17 -0.38
CA ASP A 137 13.05 -10.26 -0.77
C ASP A 137 13.91 -10.59 0.47
N LEU A 138 14.70 -11.66 0.38
CA LEU A 138 15.59 -12.12 1.44
C LEU A 138 16.69 -11.09 1.76
N SER A 139 16.98 -10.16 0.85
CA SER A 139 17.87 -9.02 1.10
C SER A 139 17.39 -8.07 2.21
N THR A 140 16.13 -8.19 2.61
CA THR A 140 15.53 -7.38 3.69
C THR A 140 15.93 -7.84 5.10
N PHE A 141 16.54 -9.02 5.24
CA PHE A 141 17.15 -9.44 6.50
C PHE A 141 18.43 -8.63 6.77
N GLN A 142 18.69 -8.35 8.05
CA GLN A 142 19.95 -7.74 8.47
C GLN A 142 21.08 -8.74 8.24
N LYS A 143 22.15 -8.29 7.56
CA LYS A 143 23.34 -9.11 7.36
C LYS A 143 23.95 -9.44 8.72
N ALA A 144 24.10 -10.72 9.00
CA ALA A 144 24.64 -11.25 10.24
C ALA A 144 25.90 -12.08 9.94
N LYS A 145 26.89 -12.06 10.85
CA LYS A 145 28.10 -12.86 10.68
C LYS A 145 27.75 -14.36 10.66
N GLY A 146 28.42 -15.12 9.79
CA GLY A 146 28.18 -16.56 9.68
C GLY A 146 26.94 -16.92 8.85
N TRP A 147 26.34 -15.97 8.14
CA TRP A 147 25.30 -16.24 7.14
C TRP A 147 25.78 -15.87 5.75
N THR A 148 25.46 -16.73 4.78
CA THR A 148 25.68 -16.43 3.35
C THR A 148 24.34 -16.13 2.70
N PHE A 149 24.29 -15.02 1.97
CA PHE A 149 23.10 -14.56 1.24
C PHE A 149 23.30 -14.87 -0.24
N ASP A 150 22.46 -15.74 -0.78
CA ASP A 150 22.35 -16.04 -2.21
C ASP A 150 21.02 -15.50 -2.75
N LEU A 151 20.88 -15.45 -4.07
CA LEU A 151 19.68 -14.96 -4.76
C LEU A 151 18.42 -15.72 -4.37
N GLU A 152 18.54 -17.02 -4.09
CA GLU A 152 17.38 -17.86 -3.79
C GLU A 152 17.28 -18.32 -2.34
N MET A 153 18.30 -18.09 -1.51
CA MET A 153 18.32 -18.59 -0.15
C MET A 153 19.37 -17.92 0.74
N ILE A 154 19.14 -17.99 2.05
CA ILE A 154 20.12 -17.61 3.07
C ILE A 154 20.50 -18.87 3.83
N TYR A 155 21.78 -19.14 4.05
CA TYR A 155 22.23 -20.32 4.80
C TYR A 155 23.30 -20.00 5.83
N SER A 156 23.23 -20.69 6.97
CA SER A 156 24.19 -20.52 8.06
C SER A 156 25.48 -21.28 7.78
N GLY A 157 26.59 -20.74 8.30
CA GLY A 157 27.92 -21.35 8.28
C GLY A 157 28.19 -22.31 9.44
N GLY A 158 27.21 -22.55 10.33
CA GLY A 158 27.35 -23.45 11.48
C GLY A 158 27.10 -22.77 12.83
N GLU A 159 27.82 -23.24 13.86
CA GLU A 159 27.61 -22.94 15.30
C GLU A 159 27.90 -21.49 15.69
N ASP A 160 28.83 -20.81 14.99
CA ASP A 160 29.23 -19.42 15.28
C ASP A 160 28.39 -18.36 14.53
N ALA A 161 27.24 -18.74 13.98
CA ALA A 161 26.39 -17.82 13.24
C ALA A 161 25.63 -16.88 14.20
N GLU A 162 25.80 -15.58 14.00
CA GLU A 162 24.98 -14.57 14.68
C GLU A 162 23.50 -14.74 14.31
N PRO A 163 22.56 -14.25 15.14
CA PRO A 163 21.15 -14.34 14.78
C PRO A 163 20.82 -13.57 13.49
N LEU A 164 20.10 -14.21 12.59
CA LEU A 164 19.54 -13.57 11.40
C LEU A 164 18.24 -12.85 11.76
N ILE A 165 18.22 -11.53 11.60
CA ILE A 165 17.13 -10.67 12.08
C ILE A 165 16.40 -10.02 10.91
N TRP A 166 15.08 -10.15 10.90
CA TRP A 166 14.19 -9.36 10.05
C TRP A 166 13.27 -8.49 10.89
N ARG A 167 13.06 -7.25 10.43
CA ARG A 167 12.17 -6.28 11.07
C ARG A 167 11.21 -5.71 10.05
N GLY A 168 9.92 -5.79 10.32
CA GLY A 168 8.91 -5.27 9.41
C GLY A 168 7.47 -5.48 9.87
N GLY A 169 6.55 -4.86 9.14
CA GLY A 169 5.13 -5.12 9.25
C GLY A 169 4.74 -6.35 8.44
N LEU A 170 3.87 -7.19 9.01
CA LEU A 170 3.14 -8.20 8.25
C LEU A 170 1.72 -7.71 8.02
N LEU A 171 1.18 -7.92 6.82
CA LEU A 171 -0.25 -7.72 6.58
C LEU A 171 -1.03 -8.83 7.25
N THR A 172 -0.75 -10.09 6.89
CA THR A 172 -1.44 -11.26 7.43
C THR A 172 -0.52 -12.07 8.35
N ARG A 173 -0.50 -13.41 8.22
CA ARG A 173 0.39 -14.31 8.98
C ARG A 173 1.75 -14.40 8.31
N GLY A 174 2.79 -14.60 9.11
CA GLY A 174 4.13 -14.86 8.59
C GLY A 174 4.25 -16.32 8.17
N TYR A 175 4.88 -16.57 7.03
CA TYR A 175 5.22 -17.91 6.58
C TYR A 175 6.72 -17.93 6.31
N LEU A 176 7.45 -18.60 7.20
CA LEU A 176 8.89 -18.82 7.08
C LEU A 176 9.11 -20.23 6.52
N SER A 177 9.75 -20.32 5.36
CA SER A 177 10.10 -21.61 4.75
C SER A 177 11.57 -21.90 4.98
N LEU A 178 11.83 -22.96 5.74
CA LEU A 178 13.17 -23.49 5.97
C LEU A 178 13.36 -24.77 5.14
N LEU A 179 14.54 -24.98 4.60
CA LEU A 179 14.87 -26.25 3.97
C LEU A 179 15.08 -27.30 5.06
N THR A 180 14.59 -28.50 4.81
CA THR A 180 14.89 -29.69 5.62
C THR A 180 15.80 -30.62 4.83
N GLY A 181 16.54 -31.47 5.52
CA GLY A 181 17.43 -32.43 4.86
C GLY A 181 18.35 -33.16 5.83
N PRO A 182 19.16 -34.12 5.31
CA PRO A 182 20.03 -34.96 6.12
C PRO A 182 21.25 -34.21 6.68
N ASP A 183 21.52 -32.99 6.22
CA ASP A 183 22.62 -32.12 6.66
C ASP A 183 22.15 -30.88 7.43
N GLU A 184 20.83 -30.73 7.63
CA GLU A 184 20.26 -29.61 8.36
C GLU A 184 20.28 -29.86 9.88
N GLY A 185 20.40 -28.78 10.64
CA GLY A 185 20.49 -28.77 12.08
C GLY A 185 19.19 -28.34 12.77
N ILE A 186 19.34 -27.83 13.99
CA ILE A 186 18.24 -27.29 14.78
C ILE A 186 18.30 -25.76 14.72
N ALA A 187 17.19 -25.15 14.29
CA ALA A 187 17.04 -23.70 14.26
C ALA A 187 16.19 -23.24 15.45
N ARG A 188 16.59 -22.16 16.12
CA ARG A 188 15.72 -21.47 17.07
C ARG A 188 15.09 -20.27 16.40
N ILE A 189 13.78 -20.17 16.50
CA ILE A 189 12.97 -19.16 15.82
C ILE A 189 12.26 -18.37 16.89
N THR A 190 12.59 -17.09 17.00
CA THR A 190 11.96 -16.16 17.93
C THR A 190 11.08 -15.19 17.16
N TRP A 191 9.82 -15.11 17.58
CA TRP A 191 8.82 -14.21 17.03
C TRP A 191 8.05 -13.56 18.16
N LYS A 192 8.05 -12.22 18.22
CA LYS A 192 7.38 -11.45 19.29
C LYS A 192 7.80 -11.87 20.71
N GLY A 193 9.07 -12.27 20.88
CA GLY A 193 9.63 -12.72 22.16
C GLY A 193 9.36 -14.19 22.49
N GLU A 194 8.44 -14.86 21.80
CA GLU A 194 8.25 -16.30 21.93
C GLU A 194 9.27 -17.04 21.06
N SER A 195 9.93 -18.05 21.62
CA SER A 195 10.95 -18.83 20.94
C SER A 195 10.53 -20.29 20.84
N GLN A 196 10.77 -20.89 19.68
CA GLN A 196 10.62 -22.33 19.46
C GLN A 196 11.86 -22.89 18.77
N GLU A 197 12.30 -24.07 19.19
CA GLU A 197 13.34 -24.82 18.49
C GLU A 197 12.68 -25.75 17.47
N VAL A 198 13.24 -25.79 16.27
CA VAL A 198 12.72 -26.55 15.14
C VAL A 198 13.85 -27.43 14.62
N ASP A 199 13.66 -28.74 14.75
CA ASP A 199 14.50 -29.72 14.07
C ASP A 199 14.18 -29.72 12.57
N LEU A 200 15.22 -29.51 11.75
CA LEU A 200 15.15 -29.49 10.28
C LEU A 200 15.66 -30.78 9.65
N TYR A 201 16.05 -31.78 10.45
CA TYR A 201 16.45 -33.07 9.92
C TYR A 201 15.27 -33.83 9.28
N THR A 202 15.47 -34.25 8.04
CA THR A 202 14.63 -35.21 7.32
C THR A 202 15.49 -36.04 6.39
N LEU A 203 15.09 -37.28 6.09
CA LEU A 203 15.83 -38.13 5.13
C LEU A 203 15.84 -37.53 3.72
N GLU A 204 14.71 -36.95 3.30
CA GLU A 204 14.56 -36.29 2.01
C GLU A 204 14.60 -34.77 2.16
N ARG A 205 15.11 -34.06 1.15
CA ARG A 205 15.11 -32.60 1.16
C ARG A 205 13.74 -32.04 0.83
N THR A 206 13.13 -31.32 1.76
CA THR A 206 11.81 -30.69 1.57
C THR A 206 11.77 -29.29 2.18
N LEU A 207 10.61 -28.64 2.19
CA LEU A 207 10.40 -27.35 2.83
C LEU A 207 9.51 -27.51 4.07
N LYS A 208 10.01 -27.04 5.22
CA LYS A 208 9.23 -26.89 6.44
C LYS A 208 8.74 -25.45 6.55
N VAL A 209 7.43 -25.29 6.44
CA VAL A 209 6.77 -23.99 6.53
C VAL A 209 6.31 -23.76 7.96
N ILE A 210 6.90 -22.76 8.61
CA ILE A 210 6.53 -22.32 9.95
C ILE A 210 5.57 -21.14 9.84
N LYS A 211 4.37 -21.33 10.39
CA LYS A 211 3.32 -20.31 10.43
C LYS A 211 3.50 -19.47 11.68
N LEU A 212 3.86 -18.20 11.50
CA LEU A 212 4.03 -17.24 12.57
C LEU A 212 2.75 -16.39 12.72
N PRO A 213 2.29 -16.14 13.96
CA PRO A 213 1.08 -15.38 14.19
C PRO A 213 1.24 -13.94 13.69
N GLY A 214 0.40 -13.57 12.73
CA GLY A 214 0.29 -12.21 12.22
C GLY A 214 -0.32 -11.25 13.25
N PRO A 215 -0.26 -9.93 13.02
CA PRO A 215 -1.28 -9.07 13.60
C PRO A 215 -2.64 -9.65 13.18
N GLY A 216 -3.52 -9.98 14.13
CA GLY A 216 -4.86 -10.51 13.87
C GLY A 216 -5.78 -9.53 13.11
N LEU A 217 -5.20 -8.50 12.48
CA LEU A 217 -5.87 -7.38 11.85
C LEU A 217 -5.14 -6.96 10.55
N PRO A 218 -5.40 -7.62 9.41
CA PRO A 218 -5.02 -7.10 8.09
C PRO A 218 -6.15 -6.33 7.42
N GLY A 219 -7.40 -6.77 7.64
CA GLY A 219 -8.53 -6.27 6.86
C GLY A 219 -8.90 -4.84 7.22
N ARG A 220 -8.99 -4.50 8.51
CA ARG A 220 -9.67 -3.27 8.94
C ARG A 220 -8.95 -1.98 8.50
N PHE A 221 -7.62 -1.96 8.47
CA PHE A 221 -6.86 -0.79 8.02
C PHE A 221 -6.75 -0.71 6.50
N PHE A 222 -6.70 -1.84 5.79
CA PHE A 222 -6.84 -1.87 4.33
C PHE A 222 -8.23 -1.37 3.92
N TRP A 223 -9.28 -1.87 4.58
CA TRP A 223 -10.64 -1.39 4.40
C TRP A 223 -10.78 0.08 4.78
N LEU A 224 -10.13 0.55 5.84
CA LEU A 224 -10.14 1.97 6.18
C LEU A 224 -9.44 2.82 5.12
N ALA A 225 -8.28 2.40 4.62
CA ALA A 225 -7.57 3.10 3.55
C ALA A 225 -8.36 3.10 2.23
N ALA A 226 -8.95 1.96 1.87
CA ALA A 226 -9.85 1.84 0.72
C ALA A 226 -11.11 2.71 0.91
N VAL A 227 -11.75 2.68 2.07
CA VAL A 227 -12.91 3.52 2.40
C VAL A 227 -12.55 4.99 2.38
N LEU A 228 -11.39 5.39 2.91
CA LEU A 228 -10.91 6.77 2.83
C LEU A 228 -10.62 7.17 1.38
N PHE A 229 -10.08 6.28 0.56
CA PHE A 229 -9.85 6.52 -0.87
C PHE A 229 -11.14 6.54 -1.71
N TYR A 230 -12.14 5.74 -1.39
CA TYR A 230 -13.46 5.78 -2.04
C TYR A 230 -14.25 7.00 -1.58
N ALA A 231 -14.19 7.31 -0.27
CA ALA A 231 -14.68 8.56 0.26
C ALA A 231 -14.03 9.70 -0.54
N THR A 232 -12.69 9.70 -0.67
CA THR A 232 -11.82 10.32 -1.69
C THR A 232 -12.48 10.77 -3.00
N ALA A 233 -12.77 9.76 -3.81
CA ALA A 233 -13.41 9.92 -5.11
C ALA A 233 -14.84 10.47 -5.00
N ILE A 234 -15.62 10.01 -4.02
CA ILE A 234 -17.01 10.43 -3.82
C ILE A 234 -17.11 11.90 -3.39
N GLY A 235 -16.24 12.35 -2.47
CA GLY A 235 -16.20 13.74 -2.00
C GLY A 235 -15.75 14.70 -3.11
N PHE A 236 -14.80 14.28 -3.94
CA PHE A 236 -14.44 15.02 -5.16
C PHE A 236 -15.62 15.10 -6.14
N TRP A 237 -16.35 13.99 -6.35
CA TRP A 237 -17.55 13.95 -7.19
C TRP A 237 -18.69 14.85 -6.68
N LEU A 238 -18.97 14.81 -5.37
CA LEU A 238 -19.97 15.67 -4.72
C LEU A 238 -19.59 17.15 -4.84
N LEU A 239 -18.31 17.48 -4.69
CA LEU A 239 -17.83 18.85 -4.85
C LEU A 239 -18.04 19.35 -6.28
N VAL A 240 -17.63 18.58 -7.29
CA VAL A 240 -17.82 18.95 -8.70
C VAL A 240 -19.31 19.20 -8.98
N SER A 241 -20.18 18.37 -8.39
CA SER A 241 -21.64 18.52 -8.49
C SER A 241 -22.17 19.75 -7.75
N LEU A 242 -21.66 20.09 -6.56
CA LEU A 242 -22.11 21.25 -5.78
C LEU A 242 -21.59 22.59 -6.33
N LEU A 243 -20.35 22.64 -6.81
CA LEU A 243 -19.81 23.80 -7.52
C LEU A 243 -20.62 24.06 -8.80
N TRP A 244 -21.13 23.00 -9.43
CA TRP A 244 -22.02 23.09 -10.57
C TRP A 244 -23.40 23.65 -10.20
N PHE A 245 -24.03 23.15 -9.14
CA PHE A 245 -25.35 23.63 -8.70
C PHE A 245 -25.33 25.06 -8.16
N SER A 246 -24.23 25.48 -7.54
CA SER A 246 -24.09 26.87 -7.07
C SER A 246 -23.80 27.87 -8.21
N GLY A 247 -23.31 27.41 -9.37
CA GLY A 247 -23.14 28.21 -10.58
C GLY A 247 -24.38 28.29 -11.49
N LEU A 248 -25.40 27.48 -11.23
CA LEU A 248 -26.69 27.57 -11.90
C LEU A 248 -27.45 28.79 -11.36
N SER A 249 -27.22 29.96 -11.97
CA SER A 249 -28.34 30.90 -12.09
C SER A 249 -29.41 30.19 -12.91
N LEU A 250 -30.53 29.83 -12.28
CA LEU A 250 -31.72 29.34 -12.95
C LEU A 250 -32.20 30.42 -13.93
N ARG A 251 -31.61 30.46 -15.13
CA ARG A 251 -32.22 31.13 -16.26
C ARG A 251 -33.39 30.26 -16.69
N GLU A 252 -34.57 30.59 -16.17
CA GLU A 252 -35.86 30.08 -16.62
C GLU A 252 -35.89 30.11 -18.16
N GLY A 253 -36.01 28.94 -18.80
CA GLY A 253 -36.38 28.88 -20.23
C GLY A 253 -35.63 27.91 -21.13
N THR A 254 -34.45 27.37 -20.77
CA THR A 254 -33.72 26.45 -21.68
C THR A 254 -34.03 24.98 -21.39
N ARG A 255 -35.04 24.42 -22.09
CA ARG A 255 -35.23 22.97 -22.19
C ARG A 255 -34.05 22.36 -22.95
N VAL A 256 -33.13 21.70 -22.23
CA VAL A 256 -32.06 20.93 -22.84
C VAL A 256 -32.64 19.59 -23.30
N GLN A 257 -32.83 19.40 -24.60
CA GLN A 257 -33.13 18.07 -25.15
C GLN A 257 -31.92 17.16 -24.97
N LEU A 258 -32.07 16.19 -24.07
CA LEU A 258 -31.11 15.12 -23.81
C LEU A 258 -31.21 14.08 -24.96
N GLY A 259 -30.70 14.42 -26.14
CA GLY A 259 -30.66 13.51 -27.28
C GLY A 259 -29.59 12.42 -27.14
N TRP A 260 -29.68 11.42 -28.02
CA TRP A 260 -28.81 10.24 -28.26
C TRP A 260 -27.29 10.43 -28.06
N LYS A 261 -26.79 11.67 -28.06
CA LYS A 261 -25.41 12.03 -27.77
C LYS A 261 -25.00 11.70 -26.33
N ALA A 262 -25.93 11.71 -25.37
CA ALA A 262 -25.65 11.27 -23.99
C ALA A 262 -25.30 9.77 -23.90
N LEU A 263 -25.83 8.95 -24.82
CA LEU A 263 -25.58 7.51 -24.89
C LEU A 263 -24.17 7.20 -25.41
N GLY A 264 -23.63 8.03 -26.31
CA GLY A 264 -22.24 7.93 -26.78
C GLY A 264 -21.20 8.23 -25.70
N PHE A 265 -21.54 8.99 -24.65
CA PHE A 265 -20.65 9.28 -23.53
C PHE A 265 -20.72 8.23 -22.41
N ALA A 266 -21.80 7.45 -22.32
CA ALA A 266 -21.90 6.31 -21.40
C ALA A 266 -21.24 5.04 -21.99
N LEU A 267 -21.00 5.00 -23.29
CA LEU A 267 -20.43 3.84 -23.99
C LEU A 267 -19.07 3.37 -23.43
N PRO A 268 -18.09 4.27 -23.16
CA PRO A 268 -16.81 3.88 -22.57
C PRO A 268 -16.97 3.23 -21.19
N MET A 269 -17.91 3.75 -20.38
CA MET A 269 -18.27 3.18 -19.08
C MET A 269 -18.87 1.78 -19.22
N PHE A 270 -19.80 1.59 -20.16
CA PHE A 270 -20.40 0.27 -20.43
C PHE A 270 -19.36 -0.72 -20.95
N THR A 271 -18.41 -0.32 -21.80
CA THR A 271 -17.35 -1.22 -22.28
C THR A 271 -16.37 -1.64 -21.18
N VAL A 272 -16.03 -0.74 -20.25
CA VAL A 272 -15.17 -1.08 -19.09
C VAL A 272 -15.92 -2.02 -18.14
N TRP A 273 -17.22 -1.78 -17.89
CA TRP A 273 -18.06 -2.67 -17.09
C TRP A 273 -18.30 -4.04 -17.74
N LEU A 274 -18.52 -4.10 -19.06
CA LEU A 274 -18.74 -5.35 -19.77
C LEU A 274 -17.46 -6.19 -19.83
N GLY A 275 -16.29 -5.56 -20.01
CA GLY A 275 -15.00 -6.25 -19.94
C GLY A 275 -14.73 -6.84 -18.55
N TYR A 276 -15.17 -6.17 -17.49
CA TYR A 276 -15.06 -6.66 -16.11
C TYR A 276 -16.00 -7.83 -15.80
N LEU A 277 -17.19 -7.91 -16.40
CA LEU A 277 -18.14 -9.02 -16.20
C LEU A 277 -17.80 -10.27 -17.02
N LEU A 278 -16.85 -10.19 -17.96
CA LEU A 278 -16.44 -11.27 -18.87
C LEU A 278 -15.10 -11.91 -18.49
N VAL A 279 -14.47 -11.47 -17.40
CA VAL A 279 -13.24 -12.02 -16.82
C VAL A 279 -13.54 -12.56 -15.43
#